data_AF-A0A2N5ZW64-F1
#
_entry.id   AF-A0A2N5ZW64-F1
#
_cell.length_a   1.000
_cell.length_b   1.000
_cell.length_c   1.000
_cell.angle_alpha   90.00
_cell.angle_beta   90.00
_cell.angle_gamma   90.00
#
_symmetry.space_group_name_H-M   'P 1'
#
loop_
_entity.id
_entity.type
_entity.pdbx_description
1 polymer ?
#
loop_
_entity_poly.entity_id
_entity_poly.type
_entity_poly.pdbx_seq_one_letter_code
_entity_poly.pdbx_strand_id
1 'polypeptide(L)'
;MQDSAVLADTEENQEHETTSEFEIKDKVHEAVNKLPDKWREAIILSKYNKLKYYEIAEEMNISHKTVEKYISKALQALRLELKDIMVLCLYVMNLFLKK
;
A
#
# COMPACT_ATOMS: atom_id res chain seq x y z
N MET A 1 -7.76 -8.65 43.86
CA MET A 1 -8.95 -9.53 43.80
C MET A 1 -10.11 -8.64 43.39
N GLN A 2 -10.47 -8.54 42.10
CA GLN A 2 -11.06 -9.57 41.21
C GLN A 2 -12.50 -9.90 41.61
N ASP A 3 -13.47 -10.17 40.71
CA ASP A 3 -13.57 -10.09 39.22
C ASP A 3 -15.07 -10.23 38.86
N SER A 4 -15.64 -9.80 37.70
CA SER A 4 -15.21 -8.98 36.56
C SER A 4 -16.48 -8.47 35.80
N ALA A 5 -16.39 -8.20 34.47
CA ALA A 5 -17.43 -7.68 33.55
C ALA A 5 -17.76 -6.17 33.69
N VAL A 6 -17.94 -5.39 32.62
CA VAL A 6 -18.33 -5.73 31.24
C VAL A 6 -17.32 -5.19 30.22
N LEU A 7 -16.89 -6.04 29.29
CA LEU A 7 -16.31 -5.60 28.02
C LEU A 7 -17.45 -4.97 27.22
N ALA A 8 -17.46 -3.64 27.13
CA ALA A 8 -18.32 -2.96 26.18
C ALA A 8 -17.67 -3.09 24.80
N ASP A 9 -18.10 -4.12 24.06
CA ASP A 9 -17.83 -4.25 22.64
C ASP A 9 -18.47 -3.06 21.92
N THR A 10 -17.71 -1.99 21.74
CA THR A 10 -18.04 -0.98 20.72
C THR A 10 -17.59 -1.54 19.38
N GLU A 11 -18.40 -2.46 18.85
CA GLU A 11 -18.47 -2.70 17.41
C GLU A 11 -18.94 -1.39 16.76
N GLU A 12 -18.00 -0.48 16.50
CA GLU A 12 -18.26 0.72 15.73
C GLU A 12 -18.43 0.31 14.26
N ASN A 13 -19.65 -0.15 13.97
CA ASN A 13 -20.16 -0.48 12.65
C ASN A 13 -20.18 0.79 11.79
N GLN A 14 -19.02 1.12 11.20
CA GLN A 14 -18.90 2.25 10.30
C GLN A 14 -19.63 1.94 9.00
N GLU A 15 -20.86 2.45 8.89
CA GLU A 15 -21.58 2.61 7.62
C GLU A 15 -20.73 3.50 6.70
N HIS A 16 -19.86 2.86 5.93
CA HIS A 16 -18.91 3.57 5.08
C HIS A 16 -19.67 4.12 3.88
N GLU A 17 -19.94 5.42 3.86
CA GLU A 17 -20.48 6.14 2.71
C GLU A 17 -19.45 6.08 1.58
N THR A 18 -19.55 5.05 0.73
CA THR A 18 -18.56 4.71 -0.30
C THR A 18 -18.52 5.74 -1.43
N THR A 19 -17.89 6.87 -1.17
CA THR A 19 -17.42 7.77 -2.22
C THR A 19 -16.29 7.06 -2.98
N SER A 20 -16.31 7.12 -4.31
CA SER A 20 -15.39 6.36 -5.19
C SER A 20 -13.89 6.58 -4.93
N GLU A 21 -13.52 7.69 -4.30
CA GLU A 21 -12.14 7.95 -3.87
C GLU A 21 -11.66 7.00 -2.75
N PHE A 22 -12.55 6.57 -1.85
CA PHE A 22 -12.22 5.60 -0.81
C PHE A 22 -11.98 4.22 -1.43
N GLU A 23 -12.85 3.75 -2.32
CA GLU A 23 -12.68 2.44 -2.99
C GLU A 23 -11.32 2.28 -3.71
N ILE A 24 -10.80 3.36 -4.30
CA ILE A 24 -9.48 3.34 -4.95
C ILE A 24 -8.36 3.32 -3.90
N LYS A 25 -8.46 4.09 -2.82
CA LYS A 25 -7.50 4.07 -1.71
C LYS A 25 -7.46 2.69 -1.04
N ASP A 26 -8.62 2.08 -0.82
CA ASP A 26 -8.76 0.78 -0.16
C ASP A 26 -8.13 -0.32 -1.00
N LYS A 27 -8.37 -0.33 -2.32
CA LYS A 27 -7.69 -1.27 -3.26
C LYS A 27 -6.17 -1.11 -3.24
N VAL A 28 -5.66 0.12 -3.15
CA VAL A 28 -4.21 0.38 -3.02
C VAL A 28 -3.69 -0.11 -1.66
N HIS A 29 -4.44 0.12 -0.58
CA HIS A 29 -4.09 -0.32 0.77
C HIS A 29 -4.06 -1.86 0.87
N GLU A 30 -5.08 -2.54 0.34
CA GLU A 30 -5.16 -3.99 0.25
C GLU A 30 -3.97 -4.57 -0.56
N ALA A 31 -3.67 -3.98 -1.72
CA ALA A 31 -2.53 -4.39 -2.55
C ALA A 31 -1.17 -4.20 -1.84
N VAL A 32 -1.03 -3.15 -1.01
CA VAL A 32 0.16 -2.94 -0.16
C VAL A 32 0.21 -3.96 0.97
N ASN A 33 -0.91 -4.30 1.60
CA ASN A 33 -0.98 -5.29 2.68
C ASN A 33 -0.68 -6.72 2.20
N LYS A 34 -1.01 -7.06 0.94
CA LYS A 34 -0.62 -8.33 0.29
C LYS A 34 0.88 -8.49 0.06
N LEU A 35 1.68 -7.42 0.17
CA LEU A 35 3.14 -7.51 0.02
C LEU A 35 3.77 -8.27 1.20
N PRO A 36 4.82 -9.09 0.97
CA PRO A 36 5.66 -9.61 2.05
C PRO A 36 6.23 -8.49 2.91
N ASP A 37 6.35 -8.71 4.22
CA ASP A 37 6.62 -7.68 5.22
C ASP A 37 7.83 -6.79 4.87
N LYS A 38 8.97 -7.39 4.50
CA LYS A 38 10.19 -6.64 4.13
C LYS A 38 10.05 -5.83 2.82
N TRP A 39 9.14 -6.21 1.93
CA TRP A 39 8.85 -5.44 0.71
C TRP A 39 7.90 -4.28 1.02
N ARG A 40 6.93 -4.53 1.91
CA ARG A 40 5.99 -3.52 2.43
C ARG A 40 6.72 -2.44 3.23
N GLU A 41 7.61 -2.83 4.14
CA GLU A 41 8.48 -1.96 4.92
C GLU A 41 9.34 -1.05 4.02
N ALA A 42 10.11 -1.64 3.09
CA ALA A 42 10.95 -0.89 2.16
C ALA A 42 10.15 0.09 1.27
N ILE A 43 8.95 -0.29 0.82
CA ILE A 43 8.11 0.60 0.00
C ILE A 43 7.47 1.71 0.84
N ILE A 44 7.09 1.43 2.10
CA ILE A 44 6.55 2.44 3.02
C ILE A 44 7.61 3.50 3.32
N LEU A 45 8.80 3.08 3.73
CA LEU A 45 9.92 4.00 4.01
C LEU A 45 10.29 4.85 2.78
N SER A 46 10.26 4.26 1.57
CA SER A 46 10.51 4.99 0.33
C SER A 46 9.41 5.98 -0.07
N LYS A 47 8.13 5.71 0.26
CA LYS A 47 6.99 6.46 -0.29
C LYS A 47 6.37 7.43 0.71
N TYR A 48 6.20 7.03 1.96
CA TYR A 48 5.64 7.87 3.02
C TYR A 48 6.74 8.66 3.74
N ASN A 49 7.81 7.97 4.19
CA ASN A 49 8.93 8.61 4.89
C ASN A 49 9.91 9.32 3.93
N LYS A 50 9.77 9.11 2.61
CA LYS A 50 10.59 9.70 1.53
C LYS A 50 12.10 9.41 1.66
N LEU A 51 12.47 8.33 2.35
CA LEU A 51 13.85 7.93 2.53
C LEU A 51 14.48 7.47 1.20
N LYS A 52 15.75 7.82 1.02
CA LYS A 52 16.60 7.34 -0.08
C LYS A 52 17.02 5.89 0.18
N TYR A 53 17.44 5.18 -0.85
CA TYR A 53 17.70 3.74 -0.76
C TYR A 53 18.87 3.37 0.18
N TYR A 54 19.83 4.28 0.43
CA TYR A 54 20.86 4.06 1.45
C TYR A 54 20.33 4.27 2.87
N GLU A 55 19.47 5.28 3.08
CA GLU A 55 18.82 5.56 4.38
C GLU A 55 17.92 4.37 4.77
N ILE A 56 17.19 3.78 3.80
CA ILE A 56 16.41 2.55 4.00
C ILE A 56 17.32 1.34 4.26
N ALA A 57 18.50 1.27 3.65
CA ALA A 57 19.44 0.17 3.84
C ALA A 57 20.03 0.18 5.26
N GLU A 58 20.33 1.36 5.78
CA GLU A 58 20.76 1.58 7.17
C GLU A 58 19.63 1.25 8.15
N GLU A 59 18.43 1.82 7.97
CA GLU A 59 17.24 1.60 8.83
C GLU A 59 16.86 0.11 8.93
N MET A 60 16.82 -0.60 7.80
CA MET A 60 16.47 -2.02 7.75
C MET A 60 17.67 -2.97 8.00
N ASN A 61 18.87 -2.42 8.21
CA ASN A 61 20.14 -3.15 8.37
C ASN A 61 20.37 -4.23 7.28
N ILE A 62 20.28 -3.82 6.00
CA ILE A 62 20.46 -4.65 4.80
C ILE A 62 21.30 -3.94 3.75
N SER A 63 21.77 -4.66 2.71
CA SER A 63 22.50 -4.00 1.62
C SER A 63 21.60 -3.10 0.75
N HIS A 64 22.16 -2.03 0.18
CA HIS A 64 21.49 -1.18 -0.82
C HIS A 64 20.87 -1.99 -1.97
N LYS A 65 21.59 -3.03 -2.45
CA LYS A 65 21.12 -3.96 -3.49
C LYS A 65 19.92 -4.81 -3.03
N THR A 66 19.81 -5.06 -1.72
CA THR A 66 18.63 -5.72 -1.13
C THR A 66 17.43 -4.78 -1.13
N VAL A 67 17.63 -3.50 -0.78
CA VAL A 67 16.57 -2.46 -0.85
C VAL A 67 16.07 -2.30 -2.28
N GLU A 68 16.96 -2.16 -3.25
CA GLU A 68 16.62 -2.11 -4.69
C GLU A 68 15.80 -3.33 -5.11
N LYS A 69 16.18 -4.54 -4.68
CA LYS A 69 15.46 -5.78 -4.96
C LYS A 69 14.07 -5.78 -4.32
N TYR A 70 13.94 -5.38 -3.05
CA TYR A 70 12.67 -5.33 -2.34
C TYR A 70 11.72 -4.29 -2.95
N ILE A 71 12.18 -3.07 -3.22
CA ILE A 71 11.39 -2.03 -3.88
C ILE A 71 10.99 -2.44 -5.30
N SER A 72 11.89 -3.04 -6.07
CA SER A 72 11.58 -3.55 -7.41
C SER A 72 10.53 -4.65 -7.37
N LYS A 73 10.56 -5.53 -6.36
CA LYS A 73 9.59 -6.61 -6.19
C LYS A 73 8.24 -6.12 -5.67
N ALA A 74 8.22 -5.18 -4.72
CA ALA A 74 7.02 -4.47 -4.29
C ALA A 74 6.31 -3.80 -5.48
N LEU A 75 7.04 -3.03 -6.28
CA LEU A 75 6.50 -2.34 -7.46
C LEU A 75 6.10 -3.29 -8.60
N GLN A 76 6.62 -4.52 -8.66
CA GLN A 76 6.14 -5.55 -9.60
C GLN A 76 4.80 -6.13 -9.12
N ALA A 77 4.69 -6.48 -7.84
CA ALA A 77 3.46 -6.99 -7.25
C ALA A 77 2.32 -5.96 -7.29
N LEU A 78 2.56 -4.71 -6.88
CA LEU A 78 1.57 -3.64 -6.92
C LEU A 78 1.07 -3.35 -8.36
N ARG A 79 1.92 -3.44 -9.38
CA ARG A 79 1.50 -3.30 -10.79
C ARG A 79 0.65 -4.47 -11.29
N LEU A 80 0.77 -5.65 -10.68
CA LEU A 80 -0.04 -6.81 -11.02
C LEU A 80 -1.43 -6.70 -10.38
N GLU A 81 -1.48 -6.40 -9.08
CA GLU A 81 -2.74 -6.20 -8.32
C GLU A 81 -3.55 -5.02 -8.86
N LEU A 82 -2.89 -3.90 -9.21
CA LEU A 82 -3.56 -2.67 -9.66
C LEU A 82 -3.64 -2.55 -11.20
N LYS A 83 -3.39 -3.65 -11.92
CA LYS A 83 -3.27 -3.65 -13.39
C LYS A 83 -4.51 -3.11 -14.09
N ASP A 84 -5.70 -3.53 -13.65
CA ASP A 84 -6.95 -3.21 -14.35
C ASP A 84 -7.29 -1.71 -14.24
N ILE A 85 -7.03 -1.11 -13.07
CA ILE A 85 -7.12 0.34 -12.85
C ILE A 85 -6.12 1.06 -13.77
N MET A 86 -4.87 0.57 -13.86
CA MET A 86 -3.84 1.18 -14.71
C MET A 86 -4.19 1.09 -16.21
N VAL A 87 -4.78 -0.02 -16.68
CA VAL A 87 -5.26 -0.17 -18.07
C VAL A 87 -6.43 0.77 -18.36
N LEU A 88 -7.39 0.89 -17.43
CA LEU A 88 -8.50 1.84 -17.57
C LEU A 88 -8.00 3.29 -17.62
N CYS A 89 -7.08 3.67 -16.73
CA CYS A 89 -6.44 4.98 -16.76
C CYS A 89 -5.71 5.24 -18.09
N LEU A 90 -4.99 4.26 -18.64
CA LEU A 90 -4.33 4.41 -19.95
C LEU A 90 -5.34 4.57 -21.09
N TYR A 91 -6.46 3.86 -21.07
CA TYR A 91 -7.53 4.03 -22.07
C TYR A 91 -8.18 5.41 -21.99
N VAL A 92 -8.50 5.87 -20.77
CA VAL A 92 -9.05 7.22 -20.53
C VAL A 92 -8.05 8.29 -20.95
N MET A 93 -6.78 8.16 -20.58
CA MET A 93 -5.73 9.09 -21.04
C MET A 93 -5.59 9.07 -22.56
N ASN A 94 -5.64 7.90 -23.22
CA ASN A 94 -5.61 7.83 -24.69
C ASN A 94 -6.82 8.53 -25.32
N LEU A 95 -8.01 8.40 -24.72
CA LEU A 95 -9.23 9.08 -25.16
C LEU A 95 -9.14 10.61 -25.03
N PHE A 96 -8.54 11.10 -23.94
CA PHE A 96 -8.30 12.54 -23.71
C PHE A 96 -7.16 13.10 -24.57
N LEU A 97 -6.10 12.34 -24.86
CA LEU A 97 -4.97 12.77 -25.70
C LEU A 97 -5.28 12.71 -27.21
N LYS A 98 -6.38 12.06 -27.62
CA LYS A 98 -6.78 11.87 -29.02
C LYS A 98 -7.96 12.78 -29.43
N LYS A 99 -8.24 13.82 -28.65
CA LYS A 99 -9.33 14.77 -28.85
C LYS A 99 -8.83 16.21 -28.79
#